data_AF-A0A323U6K8-F1
#
_entry.id   AF-A0A323U6K8-F1
#
_cell.length_a   1.000
_cell.length_b   1.000
_cell.length_c   1.000
_cell.angle_alpha   90.00
_cell.angle_beta   90.00
_cell.angle_gamma   90.00
#
_symmetry.space_group_name_H-M   'P 1'
#
loop_
_entity.id
_entity.type
_entity.pdbx_description
1 polymer ?
#
loop_
_entity_poly.entity_id
_entity_poly.type
_entity_poly.pdbx_seq_one_letter_code
_entity_poly.pdbx_strand_id
1 'polypeptide(L)'
;MQPRFFIALGIGAALFALSLATFRWNTGGFVLSAVIGGIGAYLFYRWNGGLERSYMNPAARERIAMQTAWRKGGKLSAAEFSEAVGLPEDLARETLEALAERGLCRKEGSVYLFYPKGA
;
A
#
# COMPACT_ATOMS: atom_id res chain seq x y z
N MET A 1 15.55 23.08 1.79
CA MET A 1 14.38 23.10 0.87
C MET A 1 14.46 21.86 -0.02
N GLN A 2 13.43 21.00 -0.01
CA GLN A 2 13.49 19.70 -0.69
C GLN A 2 13.42 19.89 -2.22
N PRO A 3 14.21 19.15 -3.03
CA PRO A 3 14.19 19.23 -4.50
C PRO A 3 12.80 18.93 -5.10
N ARG A 4 11.97 18.18 -4.35
CA ARG A 4 10.57 17.86 -4.66
C ARG A 4 9.71 19.12 -4.83
N PHE A 5 10.03 20.19 -4.09
CA PHE A 5 9.29 21.45 -4.12
C PHE A 5 9.51 22.23 -5.42
N PHE A 6 10.76 22.27 -5.92
CA PHE A 6 11.07 22.92 -7.19
C PHE A 6 10.46 22.18 -8.38
N ILE A 7 10.44 20.84 -8.34
CA ILE A 7 9.78 20.02 -9.36
C ILE A 7 8.28 20.28 -9.36
N ALA A 8 7.63 20.28 -8.18
CA ALA A 8 6.21 20.58 -8.06
C ALA A 8 5.86 21.99 -8.57
N LEU A 9 6.70 22.97 -8.26
CA LEU A 9 6.51 24.36 -8.69
C LEU A 9 6.71 24.54 -10.21
N GLY A 10 7.71 23.87 -10.78
CA GLY A 10 7.94 23.86 -12.22
C GLY A 10 6.81 23.20 -13.02
N ILE A 11 6.31 22.05 -12.54
CA ILE A 11 5.16 21.37 -13.13
C ILE A 11 3.90 22.25 -13.02
N GLY A 12 3.67 22.87 -11.86
CA GLY A 12 2.55 23.78 -11.65
C GLY A 12 2.57 25.00 -12.58
N ALA A 13 3.74 25.62 -12.73
CA ALA A 13 3.91 26.77 -13.63
C ALA A 13 3.70 26.39 -15.10
N ALA A 14 4.20 25.24 -15.54
CA ALA A 14 4.02 24.74 -16.91
C ALA A 14 2.54 24.45 -17.20
N LEU A 15 1.84 23.78 -16.28
CA LEU A 15 0.39 23.52 -16.42
C LEU A 15 -0.43 24.81 -16.42
N PHE A 16 -0.05 25.79 -15.61
CA PHE A 16 -0.70 27.10 -15.58
C PHE A 16 -0.49 27.87 -16.88
N ALA A 17 0.74 27.91 -17.41
CA ALA A 17 1.04 28.56 -18.69
C ALA A 17 0.31 27.88 -19.86
N LEU A 18 0.26 26.55 -19.88
CA LEU A 18 -0.47 25.77 -20.89
C LEU A 18 -1.98 26.04 -20.82
N SER A 19 -2.53 26.08 -19.60
CA SER A 19 -3.93 26.42 -19.32
C SER A 19 -4.28 27.84 -19.79
N LEU A 20 -3.42 28.82 -19.48
CA LEU A 20 -3.59 30.22 -19.89
C LEU A 20 -3.54 30.36 -21.41
N ALA A 21 -2.62 29.65 -22.07
CA ALA A 21 -2.48 29.63 -23.52
C ALA A 21 -3.70 28.99 -24.20
N THR A 22 -4.27 27.92 -23.64
CA THR A 22 -5.50 27.30 -24.19
C THR A 22 -6.75 28.12 -23.91
N PHE A 23 -6.88 28.74 -22.74
CA PHE A 23 -8.06 29.55 -22.39
C PHE A 23 -8.22 30.81 -23.26
N ARG A 24 -7.10 31.44 -23.64
CA ARG A 24 -7.09 32.67 -24.46
C ARG A 24 -7.56 32.44 -25.89
N TRP A 25 -7.38 31.23 -26.44
CA TRP A 25 -7.59 30.96 -27.87
C TRP A 25 -8.64 29.88 -28.17
N ASN A 26 -8.97 29.01 -27.20
CA ASN A 26 -9.96 27.95 -27.37
C ASN A 26 -10.52 27.47 -26.01
N THR A 27 -11.49 28.23 -25.47
CA THR A 27 -12.14 27.95 -24.18
C THR A 27 -12.78 26.55 -24.14
N GLY A 28 -13.32 26.06 -25.27
CA GLY A 28 -13.89 24.70 -25.35
C GLY A 28 -12.83 23.61 -25.20
N GLY A 29 -11.68 23.77 -25.86
CA GLY A 29 -10.53 22.87 -25.71
C GLY A 29 -9.99 22.85 -24.28
N PHE A 30 -9.95 24.01 -23.61
CA PHE A 30 -9.55 24.09 -22.21
C PHE A 30 -10.48 23.30 -21.28
N VAL A 31 -11.79 23.50 -21.40
CA VAL A 31 -12.77 22.78 -20.56
C VAL A 31 -12.64 21.26 -20.77
N LEU A 32 -12.49 20.82 -22.02
CA LEU A 32 -12.30 19.39 -22.32
C LEU A 32 -11.00 18.85 -21.70
N SER A 33 -9.89 19.57 -21.83
CA SER A 33 -8.61 19.18 -21.21
C SER A 33 -8.67 19.18 -19.68
N ALA A 34 -9.38 20.12 -19.07
CA ALA A 34 -9.57 20.17 -17.62
C ALA A 34 -10.40 18.97 -17.11
N VAL A 35 -11.45 18.59 -17.83
CA VAL A 35 -12.26 17.41 -17.51
C VAL A 35 -11.44 16.13 -17.65
N ILE A 36 -10.70 15.96 -18.75
CA ILE A 36 -9.84 14.79 -18.96
C ILE A 36 -8.73 14.72 -17.90
N GLY A 37 -8.10 15.86 -17.58
CA GLY A 37 -7.09 15.97 -16.54
C GLY A 37 -7.64 15.64 -15.15
N GLY A 38 -8.85 16.13 -14.83
CA GLY A 38 -9.55 15.81 -13.58
C GLY A 38 -9.88 14.32 -13.44
N ILE A 39 -10.35 13.69 -14.51
CA ILE A 39 -10.60 12.23 -14.54
C ILE A 39 -9.28 11.47 -14.35
N GLY A 40 -8.22 11.88 -15.04
CA GLY A 40 -6.88 11.29 -14.91
C GLY A 40 -6.35 11.40 -13.48
N ALA A 41 -6.47 12.58 -12.86
CA ALA A 41 -6.07 12.81 -11.48
C ALA A 41 -6.91 11.98 -10.49
N TYR A 42 -8.22 11.86 -10.69
CA TYR A 42 -9.10 11.04 -9.87
C TYR A 42 -8.75 9.55 -9.98
N LEU A 43 -8.54 9.03 -11.19
CA LEU A 43 -8.14 7.65 -11.41
C LEU A 43 -6.75 7.37 -10.82
N PHE A 44 -5.82 8.30 -10.97
CA PHE A 44 -4.49 8.20 -10.38
C PHE A 44 -4.54 8.22 -8.85
N TYR A 45 -5.36 9.09 -8.25
CA TYR A 45 -5.57 9.13 -6.80
C TYR A 45 -6.24 7.85 -6.30
N ARG A 46 -7.24 7.33 -7.01
CA ARG A 46 -7.91 6.07 -6.66
C ARG A 46 -6.96 4.87 -6.79
N TRP A 47 -6.08 4.89 -7.79
CA TRP A 47 -5.07 3.85 -7.97
C TRP A 47 -3.96 3.93 -6.91
N ASN A 48 -3.47 5.13 -6.58
CA ASN A 48 -2.51 5.33 -5.50
C ASN A 48 -3.09 4.98 -4.13
N GLY A 49 -4.33 5.40 -3.84
CA GLY A 49 -5.01 4.98 -2.60
C GLY A 49 -5.25 3.46 -2.55
N GLY A 50 -5.42 2.81 -3.70
CA GLY A 50 -5.43 1.35 -3.80
C GLY A 50 -4.07 0.72 -3.49
N LEU A 51 -2.98 1.34 -3.96
CA LEU A 51 -1.60 0.91 -3.69
C LEU A 51 -1.20 1.15 -2.23
N GLU A 52 -1.60 2.27 -1.63
CA GLU A 52 -1.39 2.58 -0.21
C GLU A 52 -2.17 1.61 0.69
N ARG A 53 -3.38 1.18 0.28
CA ARG A 53 -4.13 0.12 0.99
C ARG A 53 -3.57 -1.27 0.75
N SER A 54 -2.91 -1.50 -0.38
CA SER A 54 -2.19 -2.74 -0.68
C SER A 54 -0.83 -2.71 0.04
N TYR A 55 -0.88 -2.69 1.37
CA TYR A 55 0.26 -2.47 2.27
C TYR A 55 1.45 -3.42 2.01
N MET A 56 1.24 -4.56 1.34
CA MET A 56 2.25 -5.41 0.73
C MET A 56 1.52 -6.53 -0.03
N ASN A 57 2.08 -7.05 -1.14
CA ASN A 57 1.49 -8.18 -1.86
C ASN A 57 1.18 -9.33 -0.87
N PRO A 58 -0.02 -9.95 -0.88
CA PRO A 58 -0.38 -11.04 0.03
C PRO A 58 0.69 -12.13 0.13
N ALA A 59 1.27 -12.53 -1.00
CA ALA A 59 2.33 -13.54 -1.03
C ALA A 59 3.63 -13.08 -0.35
N ALA A 60 3.95 -11.78 -0.42
CA ALA A 60 5.10 -11.21 0.27
C ALA A 60 4.85 -11.14 1.79
N ARG A 61 3.62 -10.82 2.22
CA ARG A 61 3.25 -10.84 3.65
C ARG A 61 3.38 -12.23 4.25
N GLU A 62 2.92 -13.26 3.55
CA GLU A 62 3.03 -14.65 3.99
C GLU A 62 4.50 -15.08 4.17
N ARG A 63 5.38 -14.71 3.22
CA ARG A 63 6.82 -14.99 3.32
C ARG A 63 7.46 -14.30 4.53
N ILE A 64 7.12 -13.04 4.77
CA ILE A 64 7.63 -12.30 5.93
C ILE A 64 7.08 -12.88 7.24
N ALA A 65 5.82 -13.33 7.27
CA ALA A 65 5.24 -14.02 8.42
C ALA A 65 6.02 -15.30 8.75
N MET A 66 6.30 -16.14 7.75
CA MET A 66 7.12 -17.34 7.93
C MET A 66 8.56 -17.03 8.37
N GLN A 67 9.20 -16.03 7.77
CA GLN A 67 10.56 -15.62 8.13
C GLN A 67 10.63 -15.07 9.56
N THR A 68 9.64 -14.28 9.96
CA THR A 68 9.54 -13.72 11.32
C THR A 68 9.26 -14.83 12.33
N ALA A 69 8.36 -15.77 11.99
CA ALA A 69 8.09 -16.94 12.81
C ALA A 69 9.35 -17.80 12.99
N TRP A 70 10.16 -18.00 11.94
CA TRP A 70 11.41 -18.74 12.03
C TRP A 70 12.42 -18.05 12.96
N ARG A 71 12.58 -16.72 12.85
CA ARG A 71 13.45 -15.94 13.74
C ARG A 71 13.01 -16.00 15.21
N LYS A 72 11.71 -16.06 15.47
CA LYS A 72 11.14 -16.14 16.83
C LYS A 72 10.96 -17.57 17.37
N GLY A 73 11.45 -18.59 16.66
CA GLY A 73 11.43 -19.97 17.13
C GLY A 73 10.08 -20.69 16.96
N GLY A 74 9.29 -20.30 15.96
CA GLY A 74 8.10 -21.02 15.51
C GLY A 74 6.79 -20.57 16.15
N LYS A 75 6.80 -19.54 17.00
CA LYS A 75 5.59 -18.94 17.61
C LYS A 75 5.49 -17.46 17.23
N LEU A 76 4.30 -17.01 16.84
CA LEU A 76 4.06 -15.62 16.44
C LEU A 76 2.64 -15.19 16.78
N SER A 77 2.48 -14.06 17.49
CA SER A 77 1.19 -13.42 17.73
C SER A 77 0.90 -12.33 16.69
N ALA A 78 -0.37 -11.97 16.49
CA ALA A 78 -0.75 -10.91 15.54
C ALA A 78 -0.16 -9.54 15.91
N ALA A 79 -0.13 -9.22 17.21
CA ALA A 79 0.49 -7.99 17.72
C ALA A 79 2.00 -7.95 17.46
N GLU A 80 2.70 -9.05 17.72
CA GLU A 80 4.15 -9.14 17.45
C GLU A 80 4.49 -9.10 15.96
N PHE A 81 3.63 -9.65 15.11
CA PHE A 81 3.80 -9.58 13.66
C PHE A 81 3.54 -8.16 13.14
N SER A 82 2.50 -7.51 13.67
CA SER A 82 2.18 -6.11 13.39
C SER A 82 3.35 -5.19 13.75
N GLU A 83 3.92 -5.33 14.94
CA GLU A 83 5.07 -4.54 15.39
C GLU A 83 6.32 -4.80 14.56
N ALA A 84 6.61 -6.08 14.24
CA ALA A 84 7.81 -6.45 13.49
C ALA A 84 7.82 -5.94 12.04
N VAL A 85 6.65 -5.79 11.41
CA VAL A 85 6.52 -5.41 10.00
C VAL A 85 5.98 -3.98 9.82
N GLY A 86 5.51 -3.34 10.89
CA GLY A 86 4.86 -2.03 10.82
C GLY A 86 3.51 -2.07 10.09
N LEU A 87 2.81 -3.20 10.16
CA LEU A 87 1.50 -3.43 9.53
C LEU A 87 0.37 -3.18 10.53
N PRO A 88 -0.82 -2.74 10.08
CA PRO A 88 -2.03 -2.75 10.91
C PRO A 88 -2.32 -4.14 11.48
N GLU A 89 -2.75 -4.21 12.75
CA GLU A 89 -2.99 -5.49 13.45
C GLU A 89 -4.07 -6.34 12.76
N ASP A 90 -5.10 -5.71 12.19
CA ASP A 90 -6.17 -6.42 11.49
C ASP A 90 -5.64 -7.17 10.26
N LEU A 91 -4.75 -6.53 9.48
CA LEU A 91 -4.10 -7.16 8.32
C LEU A 91 -3.12 -8.25 8.72
N ALA A 92 -2.42 -8.05 9.85
CA ALA A 92 -1.54 -9.07 10.43
C ALA A 92 -2.35 -10.32 10.83
N ARG A 93 -3.50 -10.11 11.47
CA ARG A 93 -4.42 -11.19 11.86
C ARG A 93 -4.99 -11.92 10.65
N GLU A 94 -5.51 -11.20 9.66
CA GLU A 94 -6.04 -11.78 8.42
C GLU A 94 -4.97 -12.63 7.71
N THR A 95 -3.72 -12.15 7.65
CA THR A 95 -2.61 -12.90 7.04
C THR A 95 -2.31 -14.20 7.80
N LEU A 96 -2.30 -14.15 9.14
CA LEU A 96 -2.06 -15.32 9.98
C LEU A 96 -3.21 -16.32 9.94
N GLU A 97 -4.45 -15.84 9.86
CA GLU A 97 -5.64 -16.69 9.69
C GLU A 97 -5.65 -17.38 8.33
N ALA A 98 -5.33 -16.66 7.25
CA ALA A 98 -5.17 -17.27 5.92
C ALA A 98 -4.06 -18.35 5.88
N LEU A 99 -2.98 -18.15 6.63
CA LEU A 99 -1.92 -19.17 6.78
C LEU A 99 -2.40 -20.39 7.59
N ALA A 100 -3.23 -20.17 8.60
CA ALA A 100 -3.80 -21.24 9.42
C ALA A 100 -4.82 -22.07 8.62
N GLU A 101 -5.67 -21.43 7.83
CA GLU A 101 -6.62 -22.09 6.92
C GLU A 101 -5.92 -22.97 5.90
N ARG A 102 -4.74 -22.55 5.43
CA ARG A 102 -3.89 -23.34 4.51
C ARG A 102 -3.09 -24.45 5.20
N GLY A 103 -3.24 -24.62 6.52
CA GLY A 103 -2.55 -25.65 7.30
C GLY A 103 -1.06 -25.37 7.55
N LEU A 104 -0.59 -24.14 7.31
CA LEU A 104 0.82 -23.76 7.48
C LEU A 104 1.14 -23.30 8.92
N CYS A 105 0.12 -22.98 9.71
CA CYS A 105 0.25 -22.72 11.13
C CYS A 105 -0.96 -23.26 11.92
N ARG A 106 -0.74 -23.58 13.19
CA ARG A 106 -1.80 -23.96 14.13
C ARG A 106 -2.13 -22.76 15.01
N LYS A 107 -3.41 -22.36 15.03
CA LYS A 107 -3.92 -21.33 15.94
C LYS A 107 -4.10 -21.93 17.33
N GLU A 108 -3.41 -21.38 18.32
CA GLU A 108 -3.51 -21.75 19.73
C GLU A 108 -3.90 -20.49 20.51
N GLY A 109 -5.21 -20.22 20.59
CA GLY A 109 -5.75 -19.00 21.18
C GLY A 109 -5.34 -17.74 20.39
N SER A 110 -4.51 -16.90 21.02
CA SER A 110 -4.00 -15.64 20.44
C SER A 110 -2.65 -15.79 19.69
N VAL A 111 -2.08 -16.99 19.67
CA VAL A 111 -0.75 -17.26 19.11
C VAL A 111 -0.85 -18.26 17.96
N TYR A 112 -0.05 -18.05 16.92
CA TYR A 112 0.07 -18.94 15.77
C TYR A 112 1.41 -19.69 15.82
N LEU A 113 1.32 -21.02 15.75
CA LEU A 113 2.46 -21.93 15.77
C LEU A 113 2.77 -22.40 14.35
N PHE A 114 3.93 -22.03 13.81
CA PHE A 114 4.37 -22.41 12.47
C PHE A 114 5.18 -23.70 12.46
N TYR A 115 6.02 -23.90 13.49
CA TYR A 115 6.86 -25.08 13.63
C TYR A 115 6.83 -25.51 15.10
N PRO A 116 6.04 -26.51 15.48
CA PRO A 116 6.13 -27.07 16.82
C PRO A 116 7.54 -27.64 17.00
N LYS A 117 8.31 -27.07 17.93
CA LYS A 117 9.62 -27.60 18.31
C LYS A 117 9.36 -28.95 19.01
N GLY A 118 9.44 -30.05 18.26
CA GLY A 118 9.19 -31.40 18.80
C GLY A 118 8.90 -32.46 17.75
N ALA A 119 9.94 -32.88 17.03
CA ALA A 119 10.20 -34.29 16.70
C ALA A 119 11.71 -34.48 16.77
#